data_AF-A0A6B2NYY6-F1
#
_entry.id   AF-A0A6B2NYY6-F1
#
_cell.length_a   1.000
_cell.length_b   1.000
_cell.length_c   1.000
_cell.angle_alpha   90.00
_cell.angle_beta   90.00
_cell.angle_gamma   90.00
#
_symmetry.space_group_name_H-M   'P 1'
#
loop_
_entity.id
_entity.type
_entity.pdbx_description
1 polymer ?
#
loop_
_entity_poly.entity_id
_entity_poly.type
_entity_poly.pdbx_seq_one_letter_code
_entity_poly.pdbx_strand_id
1 'polypeptide(L)'
;MFTIEHEFDSTVITLVDEGETPLLEDVVINSFAECVTLEQYDPRTDAMQKITLSPEQLRDLAAALDLPEGVYQLREVPPGG
;
A
#
# COMPACT_ATOMS: atom_id res chain seq x y z
N MET A 1 -8.00 -10.14 -6.17
CA MET A 1 -7.82 -9.52 -7.51
C MET A 1 -7.28 -8.10 -7.31
N PHE A 2 -6.67 -7.49 -8.33
CA PHE A 2 -6.35 -6.06 -8.29
C PHE A 2 -6.53 -5.37 -9.64
N THR A 3 -6.80 -4.06 -9.61
CA THR A 3 -6.79 -3.18 -10.79
C THR A 3 -5.77 -2.07 -10.62
N ILE A 4 -5.31 -1.49 -11.73
CA ILE A 4 -4.39 -0.35 -11.72
C ILE A 4 -4.91 0.68 -12.73
N GLU A 5 -5.12 1.89 -12.25
CA GLU A 5 -5.62 3.02 -13.04
C GLU A 5 -4.67 4.20 -12.88
N HIS A 6 -4.41 4.91 -13.98
CA HIS A 6 -3.55 6.09 -13.96
C HIS A 6 -4.44 7.33 -14.04
N GLU A 7 -4.40 8.14 -13.01
CA GLU A 7 -5.03 9.46 -12.98
C GLU A 7 -3.99 10.57 -13.25
N PHE A 8 -4.42 11.83 -13.22
CA PHE A 8 -3.57 12.97 -13.56
C PHE A 8 -2.37 13.12 -12.60
N ASP A 9 -2.58 12.94 -11.30
CA ASP A 9 -1.59 13.17 -10.24
C ASP A 9 -1.28 11.92 -9.41
N SER A 10 -1.92 10.80 -9.69
CA SER A 10 -1.72 9.55 -8.95
C SER A 10 -1.92 8.30 -9.79
N THR A 11 -1.36 7.19 -9.33
CA THR A 11 -1.78 5.84 -9.74
C THR A 11 -2.69 5.27 -8.68
N VAL A 12 -3.90 4.89 -9.06
CA VAL A 12 -4.91 4.31 -8.19
C VAL A 12 -4.88 2.80 -8.36
N ILE A 13 -4.70 2.07 -7.27
CA ILE A 13 -4.66 0.61 -7.24
C ILE A 13 -5.78 0.16 -6.31
N THR A 14 -6.69 -0.68 -6.80
CA THR A 14 -7.74 -1.28 -5.97
C THR A 14 -7.40 -2.75 -5.72
N LEU A 15 -7.30 -3.14 -4.46
CA LEU A 15 -7.14 -4.52 -4.02
C LEU A 15 -8.49 -5.04 -3.55
N VAL A 16 -8.96 -6.09 -4.22
CA VAL A 16 -10.22 -6.77 -3.89
C VAL A 16 -9.90 -8.03 -3.11
N ASP A 17 -10.50 -8.17 -1.93
CA ASP A 17 -10.42 -9.39 -1.14
C ASP A 17 -11.29 -10.47 -1.78
N GLU A 18 -10.65 -11.55 -2.21
CA GLU A 18 -11.29 -12.67 -2.88
C GLU A 18 -10.95 -13.95 -2.13
N GLY A 19 -11.97 -14.73 -1.77
CA GLY A 19 -11.78 -15.98 -1.04
C GLY A 19 -13.03 -16.46 -0.33
N GLU A 20 -12.82 -17.16 0.79
CA GLU A 20 -13.90 -17.64 1.64
C GLU A 20 -14.36 -16.56 2.62
N THR A 21 -15.66 -16.50 2.87
CA THR A 21 -16.24 -15.50 3.77
C THR A 21 -15.84 -15.73 5.22
N PRO A 22 -15.73 -14.67 6.04
CA PRO A 22 -16.03 -13.26 5.71
C PRO A 22 -14.87 -12.57 4.99
N LEU A 23 -15.19 -11.79 3.96
CA LEU A 23 -14.25 -10.96 3.23
C LEU A 23 -14.08 -9.60 3.93
N LEU A 24 -12.92 -9.00 3.77
CA LEU A 24 -12.66 -7.59 4.09
C LEU A 24 -13.17 -6.69 2.97
N GLU A 25 -13.39 -5.41 3.29
CA GLU A 25 -13.66 -4.38 2.28
C GLU A 25 -12.42 -4.12 1.41
N ASP A 26 -12.65 -3.61 0.21
CA ASP A 26 -11.57 -3.30 -0.72
C ASP A 26 -10.59 -2.26 -0.16
N VAL A 27 -9.32 -2.39 -0.53
CA VAL A 27 -8.28 -1.42 -0.21
C VAL A 27 -7.96 -0.60 -1.46
N VAL A 28 -8.13 0.72 -1.37
CA VAL A 28 -7.72 1.66 -2.41
C VAL A 28 -6.37 2.25 -2.04
N ILE A 29 -5.41 2.15 -2.94
CA ILE A 29 -4.07 2.71 -2.78
C ILE A 29 -3.91 3.83 -3.80
N ASN A 30 -3.70 5.06 -3.32
CA ASN A 30 -3.37 6.20 -4.18
C ASN A 30 -1.89 6.49 -4.07
N SER A 31 -1.16 6.29 -5.16
CA SER A 31 0.27 6.57 -5.26
C SER A 31 0.51 7.93 -5.93
N PHE A 32 0.68 8.96 -5.12
CA PHE A 32 1.08 10.30 -5.57
C PHE A 32 2.61 10.41 -5.66
N ALA A 33 3.10 11.51 -6.24
CA ALA A 33 4.54 11.78 -6.33
C ALA A 33 5.20 11.97 -4.95
N GLU A 34 4.45 12.49 -3.97
CA GLU A 34 4.96 12.89 -2.64
C GLU A 34 4.62 11.91 -1.51
N CYS A 35 3.54 11.13 -1.66
CA CYS A 35 3.09 10.18 -0.66
C CYS A 35 2.19 9.10 -1.26
N VAL A 36 1.94 8.06 -0.47
CA VAL A 36 0.98 7.01 -0.83
C VAL A 36 -0.07 6.91 0.26
N THR A 37 -1.35 6.86 -0.12
CA THR A 37 -2.45 6.61 0.82
C THR A 37 -3.00 5.21 0.66
N LEU A 38 -3.32 4.56 1.78
CA LEU A 38 -4.05 3.30 1.84
C LEU A 38 -5.39 3.59 2.51
N GLU A 39 -6.48 3.28 1.82
CA GLU A 39 -7.83 3.62 2.24
C GLU A 39 -8.71 2.37 2.24
N GLN A 40 -9.43 2.15 3.33
CA GLN A 40 -10.36 1.02 3.48
C GLN A 40 -11.59 1.47 4.25
N TYR A 41 -12.78 1.09 3.79
CA TYR A 41 -14.03 1.39 4.49
C TYR A 41 -14.19 0.49 5.72
N ASP A 42 -14.56 1.06 6.86
CA ASP A 42 -14.95 0.31 8.06
C ASP A 42 -16.48 0.39 8.26
N PRO A 43 -17.24 -0.69 7.98
CA PRO A 43 -18.70 -0.71 8.11
C PRO A 43 -19.17 -0.62 9.57
N ARG A 44 -18.30 -0.85 10.55
CA ARG A 44 -18.65 -0.77 11.98
C ARG A 44 -18.72 0.68 12.45
N THR A 45 -17.88 1.54 11.86
CA THR A 45 -17.81 2.98 12.17
C THR A 45 -18.47 3.85 11.11
N ASP A 46 -18.88 3.26 9.98
CA ASP A 46 -19.40 3.96 8.81
C ASP A 46 -18.44 5.07 8.33
N ALA A 47 -17.16 4.73 8.22
CA ALA A 47 -16.11 5.70 7.92
C ALA A 47 -14.97 5.08 7.10
N MET A 48 -14.38 5.88 6.21
CA MET A 48 -13.13 5.54 5.54
C MET A 48 -11.94 5.69 6.50
N GLN A 49 -11.20 4.61 6.69
CA GLN A 49 -9.91 4.62 7.37
C GLN A 49 -8.82 4.94 6.35
N LYS A 50 -7.87 5.81 6.72
CA LYS A 50 -6.76 6.20 5.85
C LYS A 50 -5.44 6.15 6.58
N ILE A 51 -4.44 5.54 5.95
CA ILE A 51 -3.04 5.57 6.35
C ILE A 51 -2.24 6.27 5.25
N THR A 52 -1.35 7.19 5.62
CA THR A 52 -0.45 7.85 4.68
C THR A 52 0.98 7.37 4.93
N LEU A 53 1.64 6.92 3.87
CA LEU A 53 3.02 6.47 3.84
C LEU A 53 3.86 7.47 3.05
N SER A 54 5.07 7.74 3.53
CA SER A 54 6.10 8.34 2.69
C SER A 54 6.59 7.33 1.63
N PRO A 55 7.22 7.79 0.53
CA PRO A 55 7.81 6.88 -0.45
C PRO A 55 8.83 5.90 0.16
N GLU A 56 9.58 6.34 1.16
CA GLU A 56 10.54 5.51 1.90
C GLU A 56 9.82 4.41 2.71
N GLN A 57 8.73 4.76 3.40
CA GLN A 57 7.94 3.79 4.16
C GLN A 57 7.30 2.74 3.25
N LEU A 58 6.80 3.13 2.07
CA LEU A 58 6.25 2.18 1.11
C LEU A 58 7.35 1.23 0.60
N ARG A 59 8.53 1.75 0.28
CA ARG A 59 9.68 0.95 -0.16
C ARG A 59 10.08 -0.06 0.92
N ASP A 60 10.17 0.39 2.16
CA ASP A 60 10.52 -0.45 3.30
C ASP A 60 9.44 -1.52 3.56
N LEU A 61 8.16 -1.17 3.43
CA LEU A 61 7.04 -2.12 3.52
C LEU A 61 7.11 -3.18 2.41
N ALA A 62 7.34 -2.77 1.16
CA ALA A 62 7.45 -3.70 0.04
C ALA A 62 8.59 -4.70 0.25
N ALA A 63 9.74 -4.24 0.74
CA ALA A 63 10.86 -5.13 1.07
C ALA A 63 10.53 -6.06 2.25
N ALA A 64 9.83 -5.56 3.27
CA ALA A 64 9.49 -6.34 4.46
C ALA A 64 8.57 -7.52 4.17
N LEU A 65 7.75 -7.47 3.10
CA LEU A 65 6.88 -8.58 2.69
C LEU A 65 7.64 -9.86 2.31
N ASP A 66 8.90 -9.73 1.88
CA ASP A 66 9.74 -10.84 1.42
C ASP A 66 10.83 -11.26 2.43
N LEU A 67 10.88 -10.63 3.62
CA LEU A 67 11.93 -10.83 4.61
C LEU A 67 11.42 -11.58 5.85
N PRO A 68 12.25 -12.41 6.50
CA PRO A 68 11.89 -13.04 7.76
C PRO A 68 11.87 -12.03 8.92
N GLU A 69 11.47 -12.47 10.10
CA GLU A 69 11.50 -11.65 11.31
C GLU A 69 12.91 -11.10 11.61
N GLY A 70 12.98 -9.81 11.96
CA GLY A 70 14.25 -9.15 12.24
C GLY A 70 14.17 -7.62 12.22
N VAL A 71 15.33 -6.98 12.39
CA VAL A 71 15.50 -5.53 12.25
C VAL A 71 16.29 -5.26 10.98
N TYR A 72 15.68 -4.53 10.06
CA TYR A 72 16.24 -4.23 8.75
C TYR A 72 16.39 -2.73 8.56
N GLN A 73 17.43 -2.34 7.82
CA GLN A 73 17.60 -0.99 7.31
C GLN A 73 17.98 -1.12 5.85
N LEU A 74 17.10 -0.69 4.94
CA LEU A 74 17.45 -0.61 3.53
C LEU A 74 18.57 0.42 3.38
N ARG A 75 19.73 -0.02 2.87
CA ARG A 75 20.82 0.88 2.50
C ARG A 75 20.65 1.22 1.04
N GLU A 76 20.73 2.50 0.70
CA GLU A 76 20.87 2.91 -0.69
C GLU A 76 22.19 2.32 -1.23
N VAL A 77 22.10 1.44 -2.22
CA VAL A 77 23.28 1.03 -2.98
C VAL A 77 23.54 2.15 -3.98
N PRO A 78 24.71 2.83 -3.92
CA PRO A 78 25.04 3.82 -4.92
C PRO A 78 25.10 3.13 -6.29
N PRO A 79 24.68 3.79 -7.38
CA PRO A 79 24.75 3.19 -8.70
C PRO A 79 26.23 2.92 -9.06
N GLY A 80 26.64 1.65 -9.05
CA GLY A 80 28.00 1.21 -9.41
C GLY A 80 28.65 0.11 -8.55
N GLY A 81 27.91 -0.53 -7.63
CA GLY A 81 28.41 -1.68 -6.85
C GLY A 81 28.21 -3.03 -7.52
#